data_AF-A0A950F6D5-F1
#
_entry.id   AF-A0A950F6D5-F1
#
_cell.length_a   1.000
_cell.length_b   1.000
_cell.length_c   1.000
_cell.angle_alpha   90.00
_cell.angle_beta   90.00
_cell.angle_gamma   90.00
#
_symmetry.space_group_name_H-M   'P 1'
#
loop_
_entity.id
_entity.type
_entity.pdbx_description
1 polymer ?
#
loop_
_entity_poly.entity_id
_entity_poly.type
_entity_poly.pdbx_seq_one_letter_code
_entity_poly.pdbx_strand_id
1 'polypeptide(L)'
;MSRASSLALVLLSFAGAAQARDLVGVFEDALRSDPVIRQAEANRMASREARPQAWSAVLPQLNATGAATRDHNAGVQDQITEIATATSPHGELVVLPLSTAADTTTKQWGLSLRENVFSWSNWMALKSASREVAQAEANYQAAEQQLVLRVAQAYFNVLAAIDGLEANQASLEAISRQLDQANKRFEVGLIAVTDVEDAKAARDTAAAAVIAAKRTLATSEDQLEEITGQKYDQLAKPGAEMPLARPDPAEESRWVDISLEHNLSLVSSRLSADIARDNVRAAIGGHLPTLDVVAGRSWQQQNMNEVVGGQALGQSLAESFPNVDSHFNDRQIGLQLTVPLFSGGYTQSKVRQNEYLWIAAKEAVVQSSRATERQARDAYLGVISGIARVQALRQALESNQTALRATEAGYDVGTRTSVDVLNARRLLVQAQTDYSDSRYDYIVSVLQLRLAAGNLDRTQLATINGYLNVAAPTSPAVATPESLAPTVPPATSPPPPPGSR
;
A
#
# COMPACT_ATOMS: atom_id res chain seq x y z
N MET A 1 13.32 67.84 19.40
CA MET A 1 14.73 67.42 19.18
C MET A 1 14.71 65.90 19.07
N SER A 2 14.41 65.34 17.90
CA SER A 2 15.25 65.16 16.70
C SER A 2 16.05 63.86 16.74
N ARG A 3 15.95 63.10 15.63
CA ARG A 3 16.71 61.90 15.19
C ARG A 3 16.05 60.58 15.62
N ALA A 4 15.18 59.95 14.83
CA ALA A 4 15.31 59.50 13.42
C ALA A 4 16.54 58.60 13.21
N SER A 5 16.31 57.29 13.17
CA SER A 5 17.22 56.30 12.59
C SER A 5 16.36 55.17 12.03
N SER A 6 16.18 55.27 10.72
CA SER A 6 15.44 54.36 9.85
C SER A 6 16.19 53.04 9.75
N LEU A 7 15.59 51.95 10.26
CA LEU A 7 16.01 50.59 9.89
C LEU A 7 15.08 50.12 8.76
N ALA A 8 15.55 50.27 7.53
CA ALA A 8 14.92 49.65 6.37
C ALA A 8 15.12 48.14 6.47
N LEU A 9 14.06 47.43 6.83
CA LEU A 9 14.00 45.98 6.75
C LEU A 9 13.96 45.61 5.25
N VAL A 10 15.13 45.28 4.69
CA VAL A 10 15.23 44.63 3.39
C VAL A 10 14.66 43.23 3.55
N LEU A 11 13.37 43.09 3.25
CA LEU A 11 12.75 41.82 2.90
C LEU A 11 13.45 41.33 1.63
N LEU A 12 14.55 40.59 1.81
CA LEU A 12 15.07 39.70 0.79
C LEU A 12 14.00 38.61 0.57
N SER A 13 13.09 38.92 -0.34
CA SER A 13 12.37 37.94 -1.11
C SER A 13 13.41 37.00 -1.74
N PHE A 14 13.66 35.87 -1.09
CA PHE A 14 14.09 34.67 -1.81
C PHE A 14 12.91 34.31 -2.72
N ALA A 15 12.83 34.98 -3.86
CA ALA A 15 12.32 34.35 -5.05
C ALA A 15 13.30 33.20 -5.31
N GLY A 16 13.05 32.06 -4.69
CA GLY A 16 13.65 30.82 -5.13
C GLY A 16 13.34 30.77 -6.62
N ALA A 17 14.38 30.80 -7.45
CA ALA A 17 14.22 30.46 -8.85
C ALA A 17 13.37 29.20 -8.87
N ALA A 18 12.20 29.25 -9.51
CA ALA A 18 11.36 28.09 -9.73
C ALA A 18 12.19 27.15 -10.62
N GLN A 19 13.07 26.38 -9.99
CA GLN A 19 13.83 25.33 -10.62
C GLN A 19 12.80 24.27 -10.94
N ALA A 20 12.72 23.86 -12.20
CA ALA A 20 11.87 22.77 -12.62
C ALA A 20 12.10 21.58 -11.68
N ARG A 21 11.02 21.03 -11.11
CA ARG A 21 11.16 19.91 -10.18
C ARG A 21 11.59 18.70 -11.00
N ASP A 22 12.69 18.12 -10.59
CA ASP A 22 13.28 16.96 -11.24
C ASP A 22 12.62 15.68 -10.71
N LEU A 23 12.82 14.55 -11.41
CA LEU A 23 12.17 13.28 -11.08
C LEU A 23 12.54 12.80 -9.67
N VAL A 24 13.77 13.05 -9.23
CA VAL A 24 14.22 12.72 -7.87
C VAL A 24 13.48 13.56 -6.83
N GLY A 25 13.35 14.87 -7.04
CA GLY A 25 12.59 15.74 -6.15
C GLY A 25 11.13 15.33 -6.02
N VAL A 26 10.47 15.02 -7.14
CA VAL A 26 9.08 14.53 -7.16
C VAL A 26 8.95 13.21 -6.40
N PHE A 27 9.92 12.30 -6.53
CA PHE A 27 9.94 11.04 -5.77
C PHE A 27 10.14 11.26 -4.27
N GLU A 28 11.00 12.19 -3.85
CA GLU A 28 11.17 12.53 -2.43
C GLU A 28 9.92 13.10 -1.80
N ASP A 29 9.18 13.91 -2.57
CA ASP A 29 7.90 14.46 -2.14
C ASP A 29 6.86 13.34 -2.00
N ALA A 30 6.77 12.44 -3.00
CA ALA A 30 5.94 11.24 -2.95
C ALA A 30 6.25 10.33 -1.76
N LEU A 31 7.52 10.15 -1.40
CA LEU A 31 7.92 9.30 -0.27
C LEU A 31 7.39 9.82 1.08
N ARG A 32 7.10 11.11 1.19
CA ARG A 32 6.53 11.74 2.40
C ARG A 32 5.01 11.74 2.41
N SER A 33 4.38 11.84 1.23
CA SER A 33 2.93 12.02 1.09
C SER A 33 2.16 10.74 0.78
N ASP A 34 2.73 9.82 0.01
CA ASP A 34 2.02 8.71 -0.61
C ASP A 34 1.42 7.77 0.47
N PRO A 35 0.10 7.55 0.46
CA PRO A 35 -0.54 6.73 1.50
C PRO A 35 -0.15 5.24 1.40
N VAL A 36 0.20 4.75 0.20
CA VAL A 36 0.55 3.33 -0.01
C VAL A 36 1.89 3.00 0.65
N ILE A 37 2.92 3.83 0.49
CA ILE A 37 4.22 3.63 1.15
C ILE A 37 4.11 3.83 2.67
N ARG A 38 3.30 4.80 3.14
CA ARG A 38 3.07 5.01 4.58
C ARG A 38 2.33 3.85 5.22
N GLN A 39 1.36 3.25 4.52
CA GLN A 39 0.71 2.02 4.96
C GLN A 39 1.72 0.85 5.03
N ALA A 40 2.57 0.71 4.01
CA ALA A 40 3.62 -0.31 4.00
C ALA A 40 4.62 -0.12 5.16
N GLU A 41 4.99 1.12 5.47
CA GLU A 41 5.85 1.45 6.61
C GLU A 41 5.18 1.09 7.95
N ALA A 42 3.91 1.45 8.13
CA ALA A 42 3.14 1.10 9.32
C ALA A 42 3.03 -0.43 9.50
N ASN A 43 2.78 -1.16 8.42
CA ASN A 43 2.76 -2.62 8.44
C ASN A 43 4.15 -3.19 8.79
N ARG A 44 5.23 -2.64 8.25
CA ARG A 44 6.60 -3.02 8.60
C ARG A 44 6.88 -2.81 10.08
N MET A 45 6.49 -1.65 10.64
CA MET A 45 6.65 -1.34 12.06
C MET A 45 5.83 -2.29 12.94
N ALA A 46 4.57 -2.57 12.56
CA ALA A 46 3.74 -3.54 13.27
C ALA A 46 4.34 -4.95 13.26
N SER A 47 4.87 -5.41 12.13
CA SER A 47 5.54 -6.71 12.05
C SER A 47 6.85 -6.76 12.85
N ARG A 48 7.58 -5.63 13.00
CA ARG A 48 8.77 -5.56 13.86
C ARG A 48 8.46 -5.90 15.32
N GLU A 49 7.24 -5.61 15.79
CA GLU A 49 6.78 -5.96 17.14
C GLU A 49 6.57 -7.47 17.35
N ALA A 50 6.52 -8.29 16.29
CA ALA A 50 6.44 -9.74 16.41
C ALA A 50 7.64 -10.32 17.16
N ARG A 51 8.85 -9.73 17.01
CA ARG A 51 10.06 -10.19 17.70
C ARG A 51 9.98 -9.95 19.22
N PRO A 52 9.73 -8.72 19.72
CA PRO A 52 9.48 -8.48 21.15
C PRO A 52 8.36 -9.35 21.72
N GLN A 53 7.25 -9.52 20.99
CA GLN A 53 6.13 -10.37 21.42
C GLN A 53 6.56 -11.83 21.58
N ALA A 54 7.30 -12.38 20.62
CA ALA A 54 7.82 -13.75 20.71
C ALA A 54 8.85 -13.90 21.84
N TRP A 55 9.69 -12.89 22.08
CA TRP A 55 10.58 -12.85 23.25
C TRP A 55 9.83 -12.84 24.57
N SER A 56 8.70 -12.14 24.66
CA SER A 56 7.89 -12.10 25.90
C SER A 56 7.44 -13.50 26.34
N ALA A 57 7.20 -14.41 25.40
CA ALA A 57 6.77 -15.78 25.69
C ALA A 57 7.84 -16.66 26.35
N VAL A 58 9.13 -16.27 26.27
CA VAL A 58 10.25 -16.97 26.92
C VAL A 58 10.81 -16.20 28.12
N LEU A 59 10.24 -15.03 28.43
CA LEU A 59 10.60 -14.23 29.60
C LEU A 59 9.71 -14.56 30.81
N PRO A 60 10.15 -14.24 32.04
CA PRO A 60 9.33 -14.44 33.23
C PRO A 60 8.04 -13.61 33.17
N GLN A 61 6.92 -14.28 33.36
CA GLN A 61 5.58 -13.70 33.42
C GLN A 61 5.18 -13.52 34.89
N LEU A 62 5.04 -12.27 35.32
CA LEU A 62 4.62 -11.92 36.69
C LEU A 62 3.18 -11.41 36.68
N ASN A 63 2.32 -12.08 37.44
CA ASN A 63 0.91 -11.70 37.59
C ASN A 63 0.59 -11.45 39.06
N ALA A 64 -0.26 -10.46 39.31
CA ALA A 64 -0.83 -10.18 40.63
C ALA A 64 -2.34 -10.38 40.57
N THR A 65 -2.89 -11.08 41.56
CA THR A 65 -4.33 -11.28 41.72
C THR A 65 -4.76 -10.78 43.09
N GLY A 66 -5.97 -10.27 43.17
CA GLY A 66 -6.61 -9.85 44.41
C GLY A 66 -8.09 -10.18 44.31
N ALA A 67 -8.65 -10.79 45.33
CA ALA A 67 -10.06 -11.13 45.38
C ALA A 67 -10.60 -10.96 46.79
N ALA A 68 -11.85 -10.51 46.87
CA ALA A 68 -12.63 -10.52 48.10
C ALA A 68 -13.95 -11.20 47.78
N THR A 69 -14.23 -12.32 48.43
CA THR A 69 -15.49 -13.04 48.29
C THR A 69 -16.23 -13.01 49.63
N ARG A 70 -17.55 -12.99 49.55
CA ARG A 70 -18.43 -13.21 50.69
C ARG A 70 -19.42 -14.28 50.28
N ASP A 71 -19.34 -15.40 50.95
CA ASP A 71 -20.12 -16.58 50.67
C ASP A 71 -21.05 -16.84 51.86
N HIS A 72 -22.32 -17.08 51.57
CA HIS A 72 -23.31 -17.51 52.56
C HIS A 72 -23.71 -18.95 52.23
N ASN A 73 -23.42 -19.86 53.15
CA ASN A 73 -23.79 -21.26 53.02
C ASN A 73 -24.74 -21.61 54.16
N ALA A 74 -25.91 -22.14 53.84
CA ALA A 74 -26.86 -22.63 54.82
C ALA A 74 -27.40 -24.00 54.39
N GLY A 75 -27.56 -24.90 55.35
CA GLY A 75 -28.02 -26.26 55.10
C GLY A 75 -28.45 -26.97 56.37
N VAL A 76 -28.89 -28.22 56.23
CA VAL A 76 -29.20 -29.11 57.35
C VAL A 76 -28.34 -30.36 57.19
N GLN A 77 -27.61 -30.72 58.24
CA GLN A 77 -26.79 -31.92 58.32
C GLN A 77 -27.31 -32.81 59.45
N ASP A 78 -27.62 -34.06 59.14
CA ASP A 78 -28.04 -35.04 60.12
C ASP A 78 -26.82 -35.59 60.87
N GLN A 79 -26.79 -35.39 62.19
CA GLN A 79 -25.77 -35.96 63.07
C GLN A 79 -26.36 -37.15 63.82
N ILE A 80 -25.73 -38.32 63.67
CA ILE A 80 -26.10 -39.52 64.43
C ILE A 80 -25.36 -39.47 65.76
N THR A 81 -26.12 -39.44 66.86
CA THR A 81 -25.57 -39.44 68.23
C THR A 81 -26.25 -40.53 69.05
N GLU A 82 -25.48 -41.16 69.94
CA GLU A 82 -25.98 -42.16 70.88
C GLU A 82 -26.43 -41.47 72.17
N ILE A 83 -27.73 -41.56 72.50
CA ILE A 83 -28.30 -40.94 73.71
C ILE A 83 -28.82 -42.06 74.62
N ALA A 84 -28.37 -42.09 75.89
CA ALA A 84 -28.91 -42.98 76.90
C ALA A 84 -30.20 -42.37 77.51
N THR A 85 -31.31 -43.09 77.44
CA THR A 85 -32.59 -42.69 78.04
C THR A 85 -32.91 -43.56 79.25
N ALA A 86 -33.85 -43.13 80.10
CA ALA A 86 -34.27 -43.89 81.29
C ALA A 86 -34.76 -45.32 80.97
N THR A 87 -35.19 -45.55 79.72
CA THR A 87 -35.67 -46.84 79.20
C THR A 87 -34.61 -47.65 78.42
N SER A 88 -33.49 -47.04 78.01
CA SER A 88 -32.41 -47.67 77.24
C SER A 88 -31.03 -47.27 77.81
N PRO A 89 -30.51 -48.01 78.82
CA PRO A 89 -29.26 -47.65 79.51
C PRO A 89 -27.99 -47.86 78.68
N HIS A 90 -28.09 -48.63 77.58
CA HIS A 90 -26.98 -48.95 76.68
C HIS A 90 -26.93 -48.07 75.42
N GLY A 91 -27.65 -46.93 75.43
CA GLY A 91 -27.67 -45.96 74.32
C GLY A 91 -28.58 -46.34 73.16
N GLU A 92 -29.31 -45.36 72.62
CA GLU A 92 -30.06 -45.47 71.37
C GLU A 92 -29.48 -44.50 70.34
N LEU A 93 -29.27 -44.96 69.11
CA LEU A 93 -28.81 -44.10 68.00
C LEU A 93 -29.96 -43.21 67.54
N VAL A 94 -29.83 -41.91 67.77
CA VAL A 94 -30.81 -40.91 67.35
C VAL A 94 -30.20 -40.03 66.26
N VAL A 95 -30.98 -39.77 65.21
CA VAL A 95 -30.63 -38.82 64.16
C VAL A 95 -31.09 -37.43 64.58
N LEU A 96 -30.15 -36.50 64.71
CA LEU A 96 -30.40 -35.11 65.07
C LEU A 96 -30.17 -34.23 63.84
N PRO A 97 -31.22 -33.61 63.26
CA PRO A 97 -31.03 -32.64 62.19
C PRO A 97 -30.45 -31.34 62.76
N LEU A 98 -29.23 -31.01 62.34
CA LEU A 98 -28.55 -29.76 62.67
C LEU A 98 -28.60 -28.82 61.46
N SER A 99 -29.31 -27.70 61.58
CA SER A 99 -29.20 -26.60 60.63
C SER A 99 -27.89 -25.84 60.86
N THR A 100 -27.07 -25.68 59.83
CA THR A 100 -25.86 -24.85 59.89
C THR A 100 -26.01 -23.68 58.93
N ALA A 101 -25.58 -22.49 59.36
CA ALA A 101 -25.49 -21.31 58.51
C ALA A 101 -24.13 -20.64 58.77
N ALA A 102 -23.34 -20.49 57.70
CA ALA A 102 -22.00 -19.94 57.75
C ALA A 102 -21.89 -18.77 56.77
N ASP A 103 -21.54 -17.60 57.30
CA ASP A 103 -21.07 -16.46 56.54
C ASP A 103 -19.54 -16.49 56.51
N THR A 104 -18.96 -16.66 55.33
CA THR A 104 -17.51 -16.63 55.13
C THR A 104 -17.12 -15.42 54.30
N THR A 105 -16.28 -14.55 54.86
CA THR A 105 -15.62 -13.49 54.10
C THR A 105 -14.16 -13.87 53.87
N THR A 106 -13.78 -14.03 52.61
CA THR A 106 -12.41 -14.36 52.21
C THR A 106 -11.79 -13.18 51.49
N LYS A 107 -10.66 -12.69 51.97
CA LYS A 107 -9.83 -11.69 51.30
C LYS A 107 -8.50 -12.32 50.95
N GLN A 108 -8.11 -12.27 49.69
CA GLN A 108 -6.88 -12.88 49.23
C GLN A 108 -6.14 -11.99 48.23
N TRP A 109 -4.82 -12.06 48.28
CA TRP A 109 -3.97 -11.55 47.22
C TRP A 109 -2.89 -12.58 46.90
N GLY A 110 -2.46 -12.61 45.63
CA GLY A 110 -1.46 -13.53 45.13
C GLY A 110 -0.52 -12.84 44.16
N LEU A 111 0.76 -13.20 44.23
CA LEU A 111 1.75 -12.92 43.20
C LEU A 111 2.18 -14.27 42.63
N SER A 112 2.16 -14.42 41.31
CA SER A 112 2.61 -15.62 40.61
C SER A 112 3.60 -15.27 39.51
N LEU A 113 4.75 -15.91 39.53
CA LEU A 113 5.78 -15.87 38.50
C LEU A 113 5.76 -17.20 37.74
N ARG A 114 5.71 -17.15 36.42
CA ARG A 114 5.90 -18.32 35.55
C ARG A 114 6.96 -17.99 34.50
N GLU A 115 8.00 -18.79 34.40
CA GLU A 115 9.04 -18.66 33.39
C GLU A 115 9.17 -19.95 32.59
N ASN A 116 9.06 -19.84 31.27
CA ASN A 116 9.23 -20.99 30.41
C ASN A 116 10.72 -21.31 30.23
N VAL A 117 11.17 -22.43 30.78
CA VAL A 117 12.55 -22.90 30.62
C VAL A 117 12.70 -23.63 29.29
N PHE A 118 11.70 -24.44 28.94
CA PHE A 118 11.68 -25.15 27.67
C PHE A 118 10.27 -25.27 27.12
N SER A 119 10.09 -24.79 25.89
CA SER A 119 8.93 -25.05 25.04
C SER A 119 9.35 -24.96 23.59
N TRP A 120 9.31 -26.09 22.88
CA TRP A 120 9.66 -26.11 21.46
C TRP A 120 8.81 -25.16 20.62
N SER A 121 7.52 -25.00 20.95
CA SER A 121 6.65 -24.07 20.24
C SER A 121 7.09 -22.62 20.41
N ASN A 122 7.53 -22.22 21.61
CA ASN A 122 7.99 -20.85 21.87
C ASN A 122 9.32 -20.56 21.15
N TRP A 123 10.24 -21.53 21.12
CA TRP A 123 11.48 -21.42 20.36
C TRP A 123 11.24 -21.31 18.85
N MET A 124 10.29 -22.09 18.30
CA MET A 124 9.91 -21.97 16.89
C MET A 124 9.17 -20.66 16.60
N ALA A 125 8.32 -20.18 17.50
CA ALA A 125 7.66 -18.89 17.37
C ALA A 125 8.68 -17.73 17.34
N LEU A 126 9.73 -17.78 18.16
CA LEU A 126 10.83 -16.80 18.13
C LEU A 126 11.57 -16.80 16.79
N LYS A 127 11.79 -17.99 16.23
CA LYS A 127 12.41 -18.16 14.92
C LYS A 127 11.51 -17.64 13.79
N SER A 128 10.21 -17.96 13.84
CA SER A 128 9.21 -17.48 12.88
C SER A 128 9.10 -15.96 12.90
N ALA A 129 9.00 -15.36 14.09
CA ALA A 129 8.90 -13.91 14.24
C ALA A 129 10.08 -13.15 13.58
N SER A 130 11.29 -13.71 13.65
CA SER A 130 12.45 -13.11 12.97
C SER A 130 12.33 -13.14 11.44
N ARG A 131 11.73 -14.19 10.88
CA ARG A 131 11.44 -14.31 9.45
C ARG A 131 10.25 -13.45 9.02
N GLU A 132 9.24 -13.32 9.87
CA GLU A 132 8.10 -12.41 9.64
C GLU A 132 8.58 -10.96 9.53
N VAL A 133 9.51 -10.54 10.40
CA VAL A 133 10.17 -9.22 10.28
C VAL A 133 10.94 -9.09 8.97
N ALA A 134 11.72 -10.11 8.58
CA ALA A 134 12.45 -10.09 7.31
C ALA A 134 11.49 -10.02 6.10
N GLN A 135 10.36 -10.71 6.16
CA GLN A 135 9.34 -10.69 5.11
C GLN A 135 8.69 -9.31 5.01
N ALA A 136 8.37 -8.70 6.14
CA ALA A 136 7.81 -7.35 6.19
C ALA A 136 8.80 -6.30 5.66
N GLU A 137 10.10 -6.46 5.92
CA GLU A 137 11.13 -5.59 5.32
C GLU A 137 11.20 -5.77 3.79
N ALA A 138 11.21 -7.00 3.30
CA ALA A 138 11.19 -7.27 1.85
C ALA A 138 9.93 -6.70 1.17
N ASN A 139 8.76 -6.82 1.81
CA ASN A 139 7.51 -6.23 1.33
C ASN A 139 7.57 -4.70 1.28
N TYR A 140 8.13 -4.07 2.31
CA TYR A 140 8.31 -2.62 2.33
C TYR A 140 9.25 -2.14 1.23
N GLN A 141 10.40 -2.80 1.05
CA GLN A 141 11.34 -2.49 -0.01
C GLN A 141 10.69 -2.68 -1.40
N ALA A 142 9.87 -3.73 -1.59
CA ALA A 142 9.12 -3.93 -2.83
C ALA A 142 8.13 -2.78 -3.08
N ALA A 143 7.45 -2.31 -2.04
CA ALA A 143 6.56 -1.15 -2.12
C ALA A 143 7.32 0.15 -2.45
N GLU A 144 8.53 0.33 -1.93
CA GLU A 144 9.39 1.46 -2.28
C GLU A 144 9.79 1.42 -3.77
N GLN A 145 10.21 0.27 -4.29
CA GLN A 145 10.51 0.13 -5.72
C GLN A 145 9.28 0.37 -6.61
N GLN A 146 8.10 -0.09 -6.17
CA GLN A 146 6.85 0.15 -6.88
C GLN A 146 6.46 1.63 -6.86
N LEU A 147 6.73 2.35 -5.76
CA LEU A 147 6.54 3.80 -5.68
C LEU A 147 7.41 4.52 -6.70
N VAL A 148 8.68 4.14 -6.84
CA VAL A 148 9.58 4.72 -7.86
C VAL A 148 8.97 4.58 -9.26
N LEU A 149 8.47 3.39 -9.62
CA LEU A 149 7.86 3.17 -10.94
C LEU A 149 6.56 3.98 -11.13
N ARG A 150 5.68 4.02 -10.13
CA ARG A 150 4.43 4.80 -10.18
C ARG A 150 4.68 6.29 -10.37
N VAL A 151 5.62 6.85 -9.61
CA VAL A 151 6.01 8.26 -9.71
C VAL A 151 6.59 8.55 -11.09
N ALA A 152 7.50 7.70 -11.59
CA ALA A 152 8.06 7.88 -12.92
C ALA A 152 6.99 7.83 -14.03
N GLN A 153 6.06 6.89 -13.96
CA GLN A 153 4.95 6.81 -14.92
C GLN A 153 4.06 8.05 -14.87
N ALA A 154 3.62 8.49 -13.69
CA ALA A 154 2.83 9.70 -13.56
C ALA A 154 3.59 10.95 -14.06
N TYR A 155 4.86 11.08 -13.70
CA TYR A 155 5.74 12.16 -14.16
C TYR A 155 5.85 12.22 -15.68
N PHE A 156 6.15 11.09 -16.32
CA PHE A 156 6.29 11.03 -17.77
C PHE A 156 4.95 11.13 -18.51
N ASN A 157 3.84 10.71 -17.91
CA ASN A 157 2.50 10.94 -18.46
C ASN A 157 2.16 12.43 -18.52
N VAL A 158 2.56 13.21 -17.51
CA VAL A 158 2.41 14.67 -17.53
C VAL A 158 3.24 15.27 -18.66
N LEU A 159 4.52 14.87 -18.78
CA LEU A 159 5.38 15.36 -19.86
C LEU A 159 4.86 15.00 -21.26
N ALA A 160 4.35 13.79 -21.44
CA ALA A 160 3.69 13.36 -22.67
C ALA A 160 2.44 14.21 -22.98
N ALA A 161 1.63 14.52 -21.96
CA ALA A 161 0.46 15.38 -22.13
C ALA A 161 0.83 16.83 -22.47
N ILE A 162 1.95 17.35 -21.93
CA ILE A 162 2.51 18.67 -22.31
C ILE A 162 2.92 18.67 -23.77
N ASP A 163 3.76 17.71 -24.20
CA ASP A 163 4.23 17.63 -25.59
C ASP A 163 3.07 17.42 -26.56
N GLY A 164 2.06 16.63 -26.17
CA GLY A 164 0.82 16.43 -26.92
C GLY A 164 -0.01 17.71 -27.05
N LEU A 165 -0.14 18.49 -25.98
CA LEU A 165 -0.82 19.78 -26.03
C LEU A 165 -0.07 20.78 -26.92
N GLU A 166 1.25 20.85 -26.81
CA GLU A 166 2.11 21.72 -27.63
C GLU A 166 1.94 21.39 -29.13
N ALA A 167 1.99 20.11 -29.50
CA ALA A 167 1.80 19.66 -30.89
C ALA A 167 0.40 20.00 -31.44
N ASN A 168 -0.66 19.82 -30.64
CA ASN A 168 -2.03 20.14 -31.04
C ASN A 168 -2.25 21.66 -31.16
N GLN A 169 -1.66 22.47 -30.28
CA GLN A 169 -1.74 23.93 -30.36
C GLN A 169 -1.03 24.46 -31.61
N ALA A 170 0.18 23.98 -31.88
CA ALA A 170 0.92 24.33 -33.10
C ALA A 170 0.13 23.94 -34.37
N SER A 171 -0.55 22.80 -34.36
CA SER A 171 -1.44 22.37 -35.44
C SER A 171 -2.62 23.32 -35.64
N LEU A 172 -3.32 23.69 -34.56
CA LEU A 172 -4.44 24.63 -34.62
C LEU A 172 -3.99 26.00 -35.16
N GLU A 173 -2.84 26.51 -34.73
CA GLU A 173 -2.29 27.77 -35.22
C GLU A 173 -1.97 27.68 -36.72
N ALA A 174 -1.33 26.60 -37.16
CA ALA A 174 -1.01 26.38 -38.56
C ALA A 174 -2.26 26.26 -39.45
N ILE A 175 -3.28 25.51 -39.01
CA ILE A 175 -4.54 25.35 -39.74
C ILE A 175 -5.33 26.67 -39.74
N SER A 176 -5.28 27.46 -38.67
CA SER A 176 -5.91 28.78 -38.61
C SER A 176 -5.28 29.75 -39.62
N ARG A 177 -3.94 29.78 -39.73
CA ARG A 177 -3.25 30.54 -40.78
C ARG A 177 -3.64 30.09 -42.19
N GLN A 178 -3.82 28.79 -42.39
CA GLN A 178 -4.23 28.23 -43.68
C GLN A 178 -5.67 28.62 -44.04
N LEU A 179 -6.59 28.64 -43.06
CA LEU A 179 -7.96 29.14 -43.24
C LEU A 179 -7.96 30.64 -43.61
N ASP A 180 -7.17 31.46 -42.94
CA ASP A 180 -7.05 32.89 -43.26
C ASP A 180 -6.51 33.12 -44.68
N GLN A 181 -5.54 32.31 -45.10
CA GLN A 181 -5.02 32.33 -46.47
C GLN A 181 -6.07 31.87 -47.48
N ALA A 182 -6.83 30.83 -47.17
CA ALA A 182 -7.92 30.33 -48.01
C ALA A 182 -9.01 31.40 -48.19
N ASN A 183 -9.44 32.06 -47.11
CA ASN A 183 -10.41 33.17 -47.17
C ASN A 183 -9.95 34.28 -48.12
N LYS A 184 -8.70 34.74 -47.97
CA LYS A 184 -8.14 35.79 -48.85
C LYS A 184 -8.05 35.35 -50.31
N ARG A 185 -7.65 34.10 -50.58
CA ARG A 185 -7.57 33.55 -51.94
C ARG A 185 -8.97 33.37 -52.56
N PHE A 186 -9.97 33.03 -51.77
CA PHE A 186 -11.36 32.92 -52.21
C PHE A 186 -11.98 34.29 -52.55
N GLU A 187 -11.72 35.31 -51.74
CA GLU A 187 -12.17 36.70 -52.00
C GLU A 187 -11.69 37.24 -53.35
N VAL A 188 -10.49 36.84 -53.79
CA VAL A 188 -9.93 37.20 -55.10
C VAL A 188 -10.20 36.15 -56.20
N GLY A 189 -11.00 35.12 -55.91
CA GLY A 189 -11.43 34.10 -56.88
C GLY A 189 -10.37 33.07 -57.31
N LEU A 190 -9.30 32.88 -56.53
CA LEU A 190 -8.21 31.96 -56.84
C LEU A 190 -8.48 30.50 -56.44
N ILE A 191 -9.41 30.25 -55.52
CA ILE A 191 -9.77 28.91 -55.03
C ILE A 191 -11.29 28.76 -54.92
N ALA A 192 -11.77 27.51 -54.75
CA ALA A 192 -13.19 27.23 -54.62
C ALA A 192 -13.69 27.43 -53.17
N VAL A 193 -15.00 27.66 -52.99
CA VAL A 193 -15.62 27.74 -51.66
C VAL A 193 -15.45 26.45 -50.85
N THR A 194 -15.33 25.30 -51.53
CA THR A 194 -15.07 24.01 -50.90
C THR A 194 -13.76 23.98 -50.12
N ASP A 195 -12.70 24.62 -50.63
CA ASP A 195 -11.41 24.70 -49.94
C ASP A 195 -11.49 25.51 -48.63
N VAL A 196 -12.34 26.54 -48.59
CA VAL A 196 -12.57 27.35 -47.39
C VAL A 196 -13.34 26.54 -46.35
N GLU A 197 -14.39 25.83 -46.75
CA GLU A 197 -15.17 24.99 -45.84
C GLU A 197 -14.35 23.79 -45.31
N ASP A 198 -13.49 23.18 -46.14
CA ASP A 198 -12.56 22.13 -45.71
C ASP A 198 -11.55 22.64 -44.67
N ALA A 199 -10.96 23.82 -44.90
CA ALA A 199 -10.05 24.46 -43.95
C ALA A 199 -10.76 24.83 -42.63
N LYS A 200 -12.02 25.28 -42.70
CA LYS A 200 -12.84 25.61 -41.54
C LYS A 200 -13.17 24.37 -40.71
N ALA A 201 -13.62 23.29 -41.35
CA ALA A 201 -13.88 22.02 -40.70
C ALA A 201 -12.62 21.45 -40.02
N ALA A 202 -11.46 21.56 -40.67
CA ALA A 202 -10.18 21.14 -40.09
C ALA A 202 -9.77 22.00 -38.88
N ARG A 203 -9.99 23.32 -38.93
CA ARG A 203 -9.72 24.23 -37.81
C ARG A 203 -10.60 23.90 -36.60
N ASP A 204 -11.88 23.65 -36.81
CA ASP A 204 -12.82 23.28 -35.75
C ASP A 204 -12.47 21.92 -35.13
N THR A 205 -12.03 20.95 -35.96
CA THR A 205 -11.52 19.66 -35.48
C THR A 205 -10.24 19.81 -34.65
N ALA A 206 -9.30 20.65 -35.09
CA ALA A 206 -8.08 20.94 -34.36
C ALA A 206 -8.35 21.67 -33.03
N ALA A 207 -9.35 22.56 -33.00
CA ALA A 207 -9.78 23.22 -31.77
C ALA A 207 -10.32 22.19 -30.75
N ALA A 208 -11.14 21.24 -31.21
CA ALA A 208 -11.62 20.14 -30.37
C ALA A 208 -10.46 19.27 -29.84
N ALA A 209 -9.44 18.99 -30.66
CA ALA A 209 -8.26 18.24 -30.23
C ALA A 209 -7.45 18.96 -29.14
N VAL A 210 -7.28 20.29 -29.24
CA VAL A 210 -6.65 21.10 -28.19
C VAL A 210 -7.44 21.05 -26.88
N ILE A 211 -8.78 21.11 -26.94
CA ILE A 211 -9.63 21.00 -25.75
C ILE A 211 -9.45 19.63 -25.08
N ALA A 212 -9.41 18.55 -25.85
CA ALA A 212 -9.15 17.21 -25.34
C ALA A 212 -7.75 17.11 -24.71
N ALA A 213 -6.71 17.62 -25.38
CA ALA A 213 -5.34 17.61 -24.88
C ALA A 213 -5.18 18.40 -23.57
N LYS A 214 -5.85 19.56 -23.44
CA LYS A 214 -5.90 20.32 -22.18
C LYS A 214 -6.48 19.50 -21.03
N ARG A 215 -7.56 18.76 -21.29
CA ARG A 215 -8.15 17.87 -20.28
C ARG A 215 -7.19 16.75 -19.90
N THR A 216 -6.54 16.12 -20.88
CA THR A 216 -5.55 15.07 -20.62
C THR A 216 -4.41 15.57 -19.73
N LEU A 217 -3.88 16.77 -20.00
CA LEU A 217 -2.87 17.40 -19.15
C LEU A 217 -3.37 17.59 -17.72
N ALA A 218 -4.54 18.22 -17.55
CA ALA A 218 -5.12 18.43 -16.22
C ALA A 218 -5.32 17.12 -15.44
N THR A 219 -5.84 16.08 -16.11
CA THR A 219 -6.02 14.76 -15.48
C THR A 219 -4.68 14.09 -15.13
N SER A 220 -3.65 14.23 -15.96
CA SER A 220 -2.32 13.70 -15.66
C SER A 220 -1.64 14.43 -14.49
N GLU A 221 -1.85 15.75 -14.38
CA GLU A 221 -1.36 16.55 -13.25
C GLU A 221 -2.04 16.14 -11.94
N ASP A 222 -3.37 15.95 -11.96
CA ASP A 222 -4.11 15.50 -10.78
C ASP A 222 -3.69 14.07 -10.36
N GLN A 223 -3.37 13.17 -11.30
CA GLN A 223 -2.81 11.84 -10.99
C GLN A 223 -1.42 11.92 -10.34
N LEU A 224 -0.58 12.86 -10.74
CA LEU A 224 0.72 13.08 -10.11
C LEU A 224 0.56 13.70 -8.72
N GLU A 225 -0.38 14.63 -8.55
CA GLU A 225 -0.75 15.21 -7.26
C GLU A 225 -1.31 14.14 -6.31
N GLU A 226 -2.11 13.18 -6.78
CA GLU A 226 -2.65 12.09 -5.94
C GLU A 226 -1.54 11.29 -5.23
N ILE A 227 -0.41 11.09 -5.92
CA ILE A 227 0.75 10.37 -5.36
C ILE A 227 1.62 11.28 -4.48
N THR A 228 1.85 12.52 -4.94
CA THR A 228 2.86 13.43 -4.36
C THR A 228 2.31 14.44 -3.35
N GLY A 229 1.00 14.57 -3.25
CA GLY A 229 0.30 15.51 -2.37
C GLY A 229 0.46 16.98 -2.74
N GLN A 230 1.04 17.32 -3.91
CA GLN A 230 1.23 18.70 -4.35
C GLN A 230 1.19 18.83 -5.88
N LYS A 231 0.84 20.03 -6.36
CA LYS A 231 0.94 20.41 -7.77
C LYS A 231 2.32 20.95 -8.09
N TYR A 232 2.76 20.73 -9.31
CA TYR A 232 4.02 21.27 -9.84
C TYR A 232 3.69 22.29 -10.93
N ASP A 233 4.43 23.40 -10.97
CA ASP A 233 4.30 24.43 -12.01
C ASP A 233 5.28 24.20 -13.19
N GLN A 234 6.37 23.45 -12.94
CA GLN A 234 7.34 23.06 -13.96
C GLN A 234 7.96 21.70 -13.63
N LEU A 235 8.12 20.86 -14.66
CA LEU A 235 8.81 19.57 -14.60
C LEU A 235 9.99 19.56 -15.57
N ALA A 236 11.03 18.77 -15.28
CA ALA A 236 12.18 18.63 -16.16
C ALA A 236 11.96 17.53 -17.24
N LYS A 237 11.87 17.92 -18.52
CA LYS A 237 11.78 17.00 -19.66
C LYS A 237 13.15 16.52 -20.15
N PRO A 238 13.24 15.33 -20.76
CA PRO A 238 14.49 14.82 -21.31
C PRO A 238 14.98 15.67 -22.48
N GLY A 239 16.30 15.93 -22.51
CA GLY A 239 16.95 16.65 -23.61
C GLY A 239 16.80 15.95 -24.97
N ALA A 240 16.98 16.71 -26.06
CA ALA A 240 16.78 16.22 -27.43
C ALA A 240 17.65 15.00 -27.79
N GLU A 241 18.87 14.92 -27.22
CA GLU A 241 19.78 13.79 -27.36
C GLU A 241 19.82 12.94 -26.08
N MET A 242 18.69 12.32 -25.75
CA MET A 242 18.63 11.32 -24.69
C MET A 242 19.38 10.04 -25.13
N PRO A 243 20.32 9.52 -24.33
CA PRO A 243 21.04 8.31 -24.70
C PRO A 243 20.12 7.07 -24.67
N LEU A 244 20.12 6.31 -25.76
CA LEU A 244 19.43 5.03 -25.87
C LEU A 244 20.39 3.88 -25.51
N ALA A 245 20.65 3.71 -24.22
CA ALA A 245 21.52 2.66 -23.71
C ALA A 245 20.85 1.28 -23.80
N ARG A 246 21.58 0.29 -24.29
CA ARG A 246 21.17 -1.12 -24.21
C ARG A 246 21.32 -1.62 -22.76
N PRO A 247 20.49 -2.59 -22.33
CA PRO A 247 20.71 -3.25 -21.05
C PRO A 247 22.12 -3.82 -20.97
N ASP A 248 22.77 -3.62 -19.82
CA ASP A 248 24.02 -4.27 -19.45
C ASP A 248 23.77 -5.12 -18.19
N PRO A 249 23.90 -6.46 -18.26
CA PRO A 249 24.35 -7.27 -19.39
C PRO A 249 23.39 -7.32 -20.59
N ALA A 250 23.93 -7.48 -21.80
CA ALA A 250 23.15 -7.55 -23.05
C ALA A 250 22.53 -8.94 -23.32
N GLU A 251 22.34 -9.76 -22.28
CA GLU A 251 21.82 -11.12 -22.38
C GLU A 251 20.57 -11.28 -21.50
N GLU A 252 19.47 -11.74 -22.10
CA GLU A 252 18.17 -11.91 -21.42
C GLU A 252 18.25 -12.88 -20.25
N SER A 253 18.92 -14.02 -20.44
CA SER A 253 19.09 -15.07 -19.42
C SER A 253 19.68 -14.52 -18.13
N ARG A 254 20.64 -13.60 -18.25
CA ARG A 254 21.32 -13.00 -17.10
C ARG A 254 20.40 -12.11 -16.28
N TRP A 255 19.46 -11.41 -16.93
CA TRP A 255 18.43 -10.64 -16.24
C TRP A 255 17.41 -11.53 -15.54
N VAL A 256 17.07 -12.68 -16.12
CA VAL A 256 16.23 -13.69 -15.45
C VAL A 256 16.92 -14.19 -14.18
N ASP A 257 18.20 -14.56 -14.24
CA ASP A 257 18.95 -15.03 -13.08
C ASP A 257 19.00 -13.99 -11.95
N ILE A 258 19.36 -12.73 -12.30
CA ILE A 258 19.38 -11.61 -11.35
C ILE A 258 18.00 -11.42 -10.71
N SER A 259 16.93 -11.48 -11.50
CA SER A 259 15.56 -11.34 -10.99
C SER A 259 15.18 -12.49 -10.06
N LEU A 260 15.54 -13.73 -10.38
CA LEU A 260 15.26 -14.89 -9.52
C LEU A 260 16.03 -14.86 -8.20
N GLU A 261 17.15 -14.15 -8.14
CA GLU A 261 17.95 -13.96 -6.93
C GLU A 261 17.45 -12.78 -6.08
N HIS A 262 17.21 -11.62 -6.70
CA HIS A 262 17.03 -10.34 -6.00
C HIS A 262 15.60 -9.80 -5.98
N ASN A 263 14.67 -10.35 -6.78
CA ASN A 263 13.30 -9.83 -6.80
C ASN A 263 12.64 -9.93 -5.42
N LEU A 264 12.25 -8.79 -4.87
CA LEU A 264 11.78 -8.66 -3.47
C LEU A 264 10.46 -9.39 -3.21
N SER A 265 9.56 -9.44 -4.21
CA SER A 265 8.31 -10.20 -4.12
C SER A 265 8.57 -11.70 -4.03
N LEU A 266 9.55 -12.21 -4.79
CA LEU A 266 9.98 -13.61 -4.72
C LEU A 266 10.69 -13.92 -3.39
N VAL A 267 11.54 -13.01 -2.90
CA VAL A 267 12.17 -13.13 -1.57
C VAL A 267 11.10 -13.20 -0.47
N SER A 268 10.10 -12.32 -0.51
CA SER A 268 8.97 -12.33 0.43
C SER A 268 8.18 -13.65 0.38
N SER A 269 7.93 -14.19 -0.83
CA SER A 269 7.26 -15.49 -1.00
C SER A 269 8.09 -16.64 -0.43
N ARG A 270 9.41 -16.64 -0.64
CA ARG A 270 10.32 -17.63 -0.04
C ARG A 270 10.30 -17.56 1.49
N LEU A 271 10.32 -16.36 2.06
CA LEU A 271 10.21 -16.16 3.52
C LEU A 271 8.87 -16.66 4.06
N SER A 272 7.77 -16.45 3.32
CA SER A 272 6.44 -17.00 3.64
C SER A 272 6.45 -18.53 3.74
N ALA A 273 7.06 -19.21 2.78
CA ALA A 273 7.21 -20.66 2.80
C ALA A 273 8.10 -21.14 3.97
N ASP A 274 9.12 -20.36 4.30
CA ASP A 274 10.02 -20.63 5.42
C ASP A 274 9.32 -20.46 6.79
N ILE A 275 8.44 -19.47 6.93
CA ILE A 275 7.54 -19.26 8.08
C ILE A 275 6.55 -20.42 8.19
N ALA A 276 5.89 -20.80 7.09
CA ALA A 276 4.96 -21.92 7.08
C ALA A 276 5.65 -23.24 7.49
N ARG A 277 6.91 -23.45 7.09
CA ARG A 277 7.72 -24.58 7.55
C ARG A 277 8.00 -24.54 9.05
N ASP A 278 8.31 -23.36 9.60
CA ASP A 278 8.50 -23.22 11.04
C ASP A 278 7.21 -23.48 11.81
N ASN A 279 6.04 -23.10 11.27
CA ASN A 279 4.73 -23.40 11.86
C ASN A 279 4.44 -24.90 11.92
N VAL A 280 4.86 -25.69 10.92
CA VAL A 280 4.83 -27.17 11.00
C VAL A 280 5.67 -27.66 12.19
N ARG A 281 6.90 -27.14 12.34
CA ARG A 281 7.78 -27.52 13.45
C ARG A 281 7.22 -27.10 14.80
N ALA A 282 6.59 -25.92 14.88
CA ALA A 282 5.91 -25.46 16.09
C ALA A 282 4.74 -26.39 16.45
N ALA A 283 3.95 -26.82 15.45
CA ALA A 283 2.85 -27.76 15.65
C ALA A 283 3.32 -29.14 16.15
N ILE A 284 4.46 -29.65 15.65
CA ILE A 284 5.10 -30.88 16.16
C ILE A 284 5.47 -30.74 17.63
N GLY A 285 5.80 -29.52 18.07
CA GLY A 285 6.06 -29.18 19.47
C GLY A 285 4.94 -29.54 20.44
N GLY A 286 3.70 -29.67 19.98
CA GLY A 286 2.58 -30.13 20.81
C GLY A 286 2.69 -31.58 21.28
N HIS A 287 3.67 -32.35 20.79
CA HIS A 287 4.02 -33.69 21.29
C HIS A 287 5.21 -33.69 22.26
N LEU A 288 5.91 -32.56 22.39
CA LEU A 288 7.11 -32.46 23.22
C LEU A 288 6.73 -31.97 24.62
N PRO A 289 7.50 -32.36 25.65
CA PRO A 289 7.27 -31.86 26.99
C PRO A 289 7.60 -30.37 27.09
N THR A 290 6.92 -29.68 28.00
CA THR A 290 7.26 -28.31 28.41
C THR A 290 7.76 -28.29 29.84
N LEU A 291 8.74 -27.44 30.12
CA LEU A 291 9.30 -27.24 31.45
C LEU A 291 9.18 -25.77 31.83
N ASP A 292 8.53 -25.51 32.96
CA ASP A 292 8.32 -24.17 33.49
C ASP A 292 8.85 -24.07 34.92
N VAL A 293 9.45 -22.93 35.26
CA VAL A 293 9.65 -22.52 36.65
C VAL A 293 8.38 -21.81 37.10
N VAL A 294 7.80 -22.28 38.20
CA VAL A 294 6.64 -21.64 38.84
C VAL A 294 7.04 -21.19 40.23
N ALA A 295 6.79 -19.92 40.54
CA ALA A 295 6.95 -19.39 41.87
C ALA A 295 5.74 -18.55 42.25
N GLY A 296 5.39 -18.51 43.53
CA GLY A 296 4.26 -17.73 43.97
C GLY A 296 4.30 -17.41 45.44
N ARG A 297 3.61 -16.33 45.78
CA ARG A 297 3.31 -15.94 47.14
C ARG A 297 1.84 -15.56 47.23
N SER A 298 1.11 -16.18 48.13
CA SER A 298 -0.28 -15.84 48.40
C SER A 298 -0.47 -15.51 49.86
N TRP A 299 -1.42 -14.62 50.12
CA TRP A 299 -1.93 -14.37 51.44
C TRP A 299 -3.45 -14.42 51.38
N GLN A 300 -4.04 -15.08 52.37
CA GLN A 300 -5.49 -15.21 52.48
C GLN A 300 -5.89 -14.98 53.93
N GLN A 301 -6.86 -14.10 54.14
CA GLN A 301 -7.60 -13.99 55.38
C GLN A 301 -9.00 -14.56 55.14
N GLN A 302 -9.42 -15.46 56.02
CA GLN A 302 -10.74 -16.05 56.01
C GLN A 302 -11.40 -15.80 57.36
N ASN A 303 -12.52 -15.11 57.31
CA ASN A 303 -13.25 -14.67 58.47
C ASN A 303 -14.63 -15.34 58.42
N MET A 304 -14.84 -16.32 59.29
CA MET A 304 -16.02 -17.18 59.28
C MET A 304 -16.87 -16.96 60.52
N ASN A 305 -18.16 -16.75 60.32
CA ASN A 305 -19.16 -16.74 61.37
C ASN A 305 -20.14 -17.89 61.13
N GLU A 306 -20.21 -18.83 62.06
CA GLU A 306 -21.02 -20.03 61.94
C GLU A 306 -22.06 -20.09 63.06
N VAL A 307 -23.31 -20.32 62.66
CA VAL A 307 -24.43 -20.58 63.57
C VAL A 307 -24.90 -21.99 63.33
N VAL A 308 -24.89 -22.80 64.38
CA VAL A 308 -25.40 -24.16 64.36
C VAL A 308 -26.66 -24.21 65.21
N GLY A 309 -27.78 -24.50 64.55
CA GLY A 309 -29.07 -24.76 65.15
C GLY A 309 -29.46 -26.23 65.06
N GLY A 310 -30.26 -26.73 65.98
CA GLY A 310 -30.83 -28.07 65.93
C GLY A 310 -32.02 -28.18 66.87
N GLN A 311 -32.85 -29.20 66.69
CA GLN A 311 -33.91 -29.53 67.64
C GLN A 311 -33.65 -30.92 68.22
N ALA A 312 -33.43 -30.98 69.53
CA ALA A 312 -33.33 -32.23 70.27
C ALA A 312 -34.43 -32.24 71.34
N LEU A 313 -35.25 -33.31 71.36
CA LEU A 313 -36.28 -33.53 72.38
C LEU A 313 -37.25 -32.33 72.57
N GLY A 314 -37.58 -31.61 71.48
CA GLY A 314 -38.51 -30.48 71.49
C GLY A 314 -37.92 -29.14 71.98
N GLN A 315 -36.62 -29.07 72.25
CA GLN A 315 -35.91 -27.83 72.59
C GLN A 315 -35.06 -27.35 71.40
N SER A 316 -35.07 -26.03 71.16
CA SER A 316 -34.19 -25.41 70.17
C SER A 316 -32.80 -25.27 70.78
N LEU A 317 -31.82 -25.89 70.14
CA LEU A 317 -30.40 -25.66 70.35
C LEU A 317 -29.98 -24.67 69.26
N ALA A 318 -29.49 -23.50 69.62
CA ALA A 318 -28.89 -22.56 68.68
C ALA A 318 -27.62 -22.01 69.31
N GLU A 319 -26.48 -22.49 68.84
CA GLU A 319 -25.18 -22.01 69.27
C GLU A 319 -24.55 -21.22 68.13
N SER A 320 -24.18 -19.97 68.42
CA SER A 320 -23.34 -19.18 67.54
C SER A 320 -21.90 -19.39 67.96
N PHE A 321 -21.08 -19.92 67.05
CA PHE A 321 -19.65 -20.06 67.31
C PHE A 321 -18.97 -18.69 67.15
N PRO A 322 -17.97 -18.38 67.98
CA PRO A 322 -17.23 -17.14 67.83
C PRO A 322 -16.59 -17.06 66.44
N ASN A 323 -16.45 -15.83 65.95
CA ASN A 323 -15.81 -15.56 64.67
C ASN A 323 -14.42 -16.21 64.61
N VAL A 324 -14.19 -17.05 63.60
CA VAL A 324 -12.89 -17.67 63.34
C VAL A 324 -12.18 -16.85 62.27
N ASP A 325 -11.11 -16.16 62.67
CA ASP A 325 -10.25 -15.38 61.77
C ASP A 325 -8.95 -16.14 61.48
N SER A 326 -8.88 -16.72 60.29
CA SER A 326 -7.74 -17.53 59.84
C SER A 326 -6.88 -16.76 58.84
N HIS A 327 -5.56 -16.90 58.98
CA HIS A 327 -4.57 -16.23 58.14
C HIS A 327 -3.61 -17.26 57.53
N PHE A 328 -3.50 -17.25 56.20
CA PHE A 328 -2.60 -18.10 55.42
C PHE A 328 -1.60 -17.23 54.67
N ASN A 329 -0.34 -17.65 54.62
CA ASN A 329 0.75 -16.94 53.93
C ASN A 329 1.69 -17.97 53.29
N ASP A 330 1.38 -18.34 52.06
CA ASP A 330 2.06 -19.41 51.36
C ASP A 330 3.13 -18.86 50.43
N ARG A 331 4.23 -19.61 50.30
CA ARG A 331 5.32 -19.34 49.38
C ARG A 331 5.71 -20.65 48.72
N GLN A 332 5.80 -20.65 47.40
CA GLN A 332 6.16 -21.83 46.64
C GLN A 332 7.12 -21.47 45.51
N ILE A 333 8.05 -22.38 45.24
CA ILE A 333 8.91 -22.39 44.06
C ILE A 333 9.06 -23.84 43.62
N GLY A 334 8.92 -24.10 42.33
CA GLY A 334 8.98 -25.45 41.80
C GLY A 334 9.21 -25.48 40.30
N LEU A 335 9.61 -26.66 39.82
CA LEU A 335 9.66 -26.97 38.40
C LEU A 335 8.41 -27.77 38.03
N GLN A 336 7.73 -27.33 36.97
CA GLN A 336 6.56 -28.01 36.44
C GLN A 336 6.90 -28.60 35.06
N LEU A 337 6.93 -29.92 34.97
CA LEU A 337 7.09 -30.66 33.72
C LEU A 337 5.72 -31.13 33.23
N THR A 338 5.32 -30.70 32.03
CA THR A 338 4.07 -31.13 31.39
C THR A 338 4.39 -31.98 30.16
N VAL A 339 3.97 -33.24 30.14
CA VAL A 339 4.19 -34.17 29.01
C VAL A 339 2.84 -34.56 28.42
N PRO A 340 2.46 -34.05 27.23
CA PRO A 340 1.24 -34.47 26.56
C PRO A 340 1.36 -35.92 26.08
N LEU A 341 0.60 -36.85 26.69
CA LEU A 341 0.61 -38.26 26.29
C LEU A 341 -0.40 -38.54 25.17
N PHE A 342 -1.61 -37.98 25.30
CA PHE A 342 -2.67 -38.17 24.32
C PHE A 342 -3.64 -36.98 24.34
N SER A 343 -3.93 -36.42 23.17
CA SER A 343 -4.78 -35.24 22.99
C SER A 343 -5.93 -35.48 22.01
N GLY A 344 -6.44 -36.72 21.92
CA GLY A 344 -7.55 -37.06 21.02
C GLY A 344 -7.27 -36.85 19.53
N GLY A 345 -6.00 -36.91 19.11
CA GLY A 345 -5.59 -36.66 17.72
C GLY A 345 -5.44 -35.18 17.33
N TYR A 346 -5.70 -34.24 18.24
CA TYR A 346 -5.62 -32.79 17.98
C TYR A 346 -4.26 -32.35 17.41
N THR A 347 -3.16 -32.69 18.09
CA THR A 347 -1.81 -32.27 17.66
C THR A 347 -1.48 -32.83 16.28
N GLN A 348 -1.81 -34.10 16.03
CA GLN A 348 -1.59 -34.73 14.72
C GLN A 348 -2.39 -34.06 13.60
N SER A 349 -3.65 -33.67 13.88
CA SER A 349 -4.48 -32.91 12.94
C SER A 349 -3.88 -31.53 12.63
N LYS A 350 -3.41 -30.80 13.66
CA LYS A 350 -2.72 -29.52 13.50
C LYS A 350 -1.42 -29.62 12.71
N VAL A 351 -0.62 -30.67 12.89
CA VAL A 351 0.59 -30.91 12.09
C VAL A 351 0.21 -31.05 10.62
N ARG A 352 -0.74 -31.92 10.27
CA ARG A 352 -1.20 -32.10 8.89
C ARG A 352 -1.76 -30.81 8.28
N GLN A 353 -2.53 -30.05 9.05
CA GLN A 353 -3.02 -28.74 8.61
C GLN A 353 -1.87 -27.81 8.21
N ASN A 354 -0.86 -27.66 9.06
CA ASN A 354 0.29 -26.81 8.78
C ASN A 354 1.14 -27.36 7.61
N GLU A 355 1.22 -28.68 7.44
CA GLU A 355 1.90 -29.30 6.29
C GLU A 355 1.23 -28.91 4.98
N TYR A 356 -0.10 -28.94 4.90
CA TYR A 356 -0.83 -28.47 3.71
C TYR A 356 -0.66 -26.96 3.47
N LEU A 357 -0.62 -26.14 4.53
CA LEU A 357 -0.32 -24.71 4.40
C LEU A 357 1.10 -24.45 3.90
N TRP A 358 2.07 -25.26 4.34
CA TRP A 358 3.44 -25.19 3.84
C TRP A 358 3.54 -25.62 2.37
N ILE A 359 2.81 -26.66 1.95
CA ILE A 359 2.70 -27.06 0.54
C ILE A 359 2.12 -25.91 -0.28
N ALA A 360 1.02 -25.30 0.16
CA ALA A 360 0.42 -24.15 -0.51
C ALA A 360 1.41 -22.97 -0.64
N ALA A 361 2.16 -22.67 0.42
CA ALA A 361 3.20 -21.62 0.39
C ALA A 361 4.35 -21.96 -0.57
N LYS A 362 4.74 -23.24 -0.69
CA LYS A 362 5.72 -23.67 -1.69
C LYS A 362 5.21 -23.49 -3.12
N GLU A 363 3.95 -23.84 -3.40
CA GLU A 363 3.35 -23.61 -4.71
C GLU A 363 3.26 -22.12 -5.05
N ALA A 364 3.00 -21.26 -4.05
CA ALA A 364 3.06 -19.81 -4.21
C ALA A 364 4.47 -19.31 -4.57
N VAL A 365 5.54 -19.93 -4.05
CA VAL A 365 6.92 -19.64 -4.48
C VAL A 365 7.14 -20.03 -5.94
N VAL A 366 6.65 -21.20 -6.38
CA VAL A 366 6.76 -21.64 -7.78
C VAL A 366 6.02 -20.66 -8.71
N GLN A 367 4.79 -20.27 -8.34
CA GLN A 367 4.02 -19.28 -9.08
C GLN A 367 4.77 -17.94 -9.17
N SER A 368 5.28 -17.44 -8.04
CA SER A 368 6.05 -16.19 -7.99
C SER A 368 7.31 -16.29 -8.84
N SER A 369 8.03 -17.41 -8.79
CA SER A 369 9.25 -17.63 -9.59
C SER A 369 8.97 -17.58 -11.08
N ARG A 370 7.89 -18.24 -11.54
CA ARG A 370 7.48 -18.22 -12.97
C ARG A 370 7.01 -16.84 -13.39
N ALA A 371 6.32 -16.11 -12.51
CA ALA A 371 5.91 -14.74 -12.76
C ALA A 371 7.12 -13.80 -12.89
N THR A 372 8.09 -13.91 -11.98
CA THR A 372 9.36 -13.15 -12.01
C THR A 372 10.15 -13.43 -13.28
N GLU A 373 10.26 -14.69 -13.69
CA GLU A 373 10.93 -15.04 -14.95
C GLU A 373 10.22 -14.37 -16.14
N ARG A 374 8.90 -14.55 -16.28
CA ARG A 374 8.14 -13.93 -17.36
C ARG A 374 8.29 -12.40 -17.39
N GLN A 375 8.20 -11.76 -16.22
CA GLN A 375 8.35 -10.31 -16.10
C GLN A 375 9.75 -9.82 -16.47
N ALA A 376 10.80 -10.55 -16.10
CA ALA A 376 12.18 -10.21 -16.45
C ALA A 376 12.41 -10.30 -17.96
N ARG A 377 11.91 -11.37 -18.60
CA ARG A 377 11.99 -11.53 -20.06
C ARG A 377 11.23 -10.44 -20.81
N ASP A 378 10.00 -10.18 -20.38
CA ASP A 378 9.15 -9.14 -20.97
C ASP A 378 9.76 -7.74 -20.83
N ALA A 379 10.25 -7.39 -19.63
CA ALA A 379 10.90 -6.10 -19.40
C ALA A 379 12.18 -5.93 -20.22
N TYR A 380 12.99 -6.98 -20.38
CA TYR A 380 14.19 -6.96 -21.23
C TYR A 380 13.83 -6.70 -22.70
N LEU A 381 12.83 -7.43 -23.22
CA LEU A 381 12.31 -7.21 -24.57
C LEU A 381 11.67 -5.82 -24.73
N GLY A 382 11.03 -5.29 -23.68
CA GLY A 382 10.49 -3.93 -23.63
C GLY A 382 11.58 -2.89 -23.86
N VAL A 383 12.74 -3.02 -23.21
CA VAL A 383 13.86 -2.08 -23.42
C VAL A 383 14.40 -2.17 -24.85
N ILE A 384 14.64 -3.39 -25.35
CA ILE A 384 15.20 -3.57 -26.71
C ILE A 384 14.25 -3.06 -27.80
N SER A 385 12.98 -3.45 -27.72
CA SER A 385 11.96 -2.99 -28.67
C SER A 385 11.70 -1.49 -28.55
N GLY A 386 11.78 -0.94 -27.33
CA GLY A 386 11.72 0.50 -27.07
C GLY A 386 12.81 1.28 -27.80
N ILE A 387 14.06 0.82 -27.77
CA ILE A 387 15.18 1.45 -28.51
C ILE A 387 14.86 1.51 -30.01
N ALA A 388 14.44 0.39 -30.60
CA ALA A 388 14.11 0.32 -32.02
C ALA A 388 12.89 1.20 -32.37
N ARG A 389 11.88 1.23 -31.50
CA ARG A 389 10.68 2.06 -31.67
C ARG A 389 11.01 3.56 -31.66
N VAL A 390 11.84 4.03 -30.71
CA VAL A 390 12.28 5.43 -30.67
C VAL A 390 13.03 5.81 -31.95
N GLN A 391 13.93 4.94 -32.42
CA GLN A 391 14.69 5.20 -33.66
C GLN A 391 13.78 5.25 -34.90
N ALA A 392 12.84 4.32 -35.03
CA ALA A 392 11.90 4.29 -36.15
C ALA A 392 10.96 5.51 -36.16
N LEU A 393 10.44 5.90 -34.99
CA LEU A 393 9.55 7.06 -34.88
C LEU A 393 10.29 8.39 -35.05
N ARG A 394 11.57 8.48 -34.67
CA ARG A 394 12.42 9.62 -35.02
C ARG A 394 12.52 9.81 -36.53
N GLN A 395 12.78 8.71 -37.27
CA GLN A 395 12.83 8.74 -38.73
C GLN A 395 11.46 9.07 -39.35
N ALA A 396 10.39 8.54 -38.77
CA ALA A 396 9.03 8.85 -39.22
C ALA A 396 8.68 10.33 -39.04
N LEU A 397 9.09 10.94 -37.93
CA LEU A 397 8.93 12.37 -37.68
C LEU A 397 9.66 13.20 -38.75
N GLU A 398 10.94 12.92 -39.00
CA GLU A 398 11.72 13.63 -40.03
C GLU A 398 11.12 13.46 -41.44
N SER A 399 10.61 12.26 -41.74
CA SER A 399 9.96 11.96 -43.01
C SER A 399 8.65 12.74 -43.18
N ASN A 400 7.81 12.81 -42.13
CA ASN A 400 6.57 13.58 -42.15
C ASN A 400 6.81 15.09 -42.21
N GLN A 401 7.86 15.60 -41.55
CA GLN A 401 8.26 17.02 -41.67
C GLN A 401 8.66 17.37 -43.11
N THR A 402 9.39 16.48 -43.78
CA THR A 402 9.80 16.68 -45.17
C THR A 402 8.61 16.52 -46.14
N ALA A 403 7.73 15.54 -45.88
CA ALA A 403 6.51 15.34 -46.65
C ALA A 403 5.56 16.54 -46.56
N LEU A 404 5.41 17.14 -45.37
CA LEU A 404 4.63 18.36 -45.19
C LEU A 404 5.20 19.51 -46.03
N ARG A 405 6.51 19.78 -45.93
CA ARG A 405 7.17 20.83 -46.72
C ARG A 405 7.00 20.64 -48.23
N ALA A 406 7.12 19.40 -48.71
CA ALA A 406 6.90 19.07 -50.12
C ALA A 406 5.44 19.24 -50.54
N THR A 407 4.49 18.90 -49.66
CA THR A 407 3.05 19.05 -49.93
C THR A 407 2.62 20.51 -49.93
N GLU A 408 3.16 21.32 -49.01
CA GLU A 408 2.95 22.78 -48.97
C GLU A 408 3.48 23.44 -50.25
N ALA A 409 4.72 23.14 -50.65
CA ALA A 409 5.28 23.64 -51.91
C ALA A 409 4.45 23.19 -53.13
N GLY A 410 4.00 21.94 -53.13
CA GLY A 410 3.14 21.39 -54.18
C GLY A 410 1.77 22.09 -54.26
N TYR A 411 1.21 22.49 -53.12
CA TYR A 411 -0.05 23.24 -53.04
C TYR A 411 0.12 24.66 -53.55
N ASP A 412 1.23 25.34 -53.24
CA ASP A 412 1.50 26.70 -53.70
C ASP A 412 1.65 26.80 -55.23
N VAL A 413 2.11 25.74 -55.88
CA VAL A 413 2.19 25.65 -57.36
C VAL A 413 1.00 24.93 -58.00
N GLY A 414 -0.02 24.56 -57.22
CA GLY A 414 -1.27 23.94 -57.70
C GLY A 414 -1.17 22.46 -58.10
N THR A 415 -0.11 21.76 -57.72
CA THR A 415 0.08 20.31 -57.96
C THR A 415 -0.44 19.41 -56.84
N ARG A 416 -0.85 20.00 -55.71
CA ARG A 416 -1.49 19.33 -54.56
C ARG A 416 -2.70 20.13 -54.10
N THR A 417 -3.60 19.47 -53.39
CA THR A 417 -4.86 20.05 -52.89
C THR A 417 -4.72 20.59 -51.47
N SER A 418 -5.67 21.43 -51.03
CA SER A 418 -5.76 21.93 -49.65
C SER A 418 -5.88 20.77 -48.65
N VAL A 419 -6.67 19.76 -49.00
CA VAL A 419 -6.88 18.51 -48.23
C VAL A 419 -5.58 17.73 -48.07
N ASP A 420 -4.71 17.67 -49.08
CA ASP A 420 -3.40 17.02 -48.97
C ASP A 420 -2.53 17.68 -47.89
N VAL A 421 -2.51 19.02 -47.84
CA VAL A 421 -1.76 19.78 -46.83
C VAL A 421 -2.35 19.52 -45.44
N LEU A 422 -3.68 19.57 -45.30
CA LEU A 422 -4.36 19.32 -44.02
C LEU A 422 -4.07 17.91 -43.50
N ASN A 423 -4.10 16.90 -44.38
CA ASN A 423 -3.76 15.52 -44.01
C ASN A 423 -2.28 15.36 -43.65
N ALA A 424 -1.36 16.00 -44.39
CA ALA A 424 0.06 15.98 -44.07
C ALA A 424 0.37 16.63 -42.71
N ARG A 425 -0.33 17.73 -42.35
CA ARG A 425 -0.23 18.34 -41.01
C ARG A 425 -0.71 17.39 -39.91
N ARG A 426 -1.85 16.72 -40.11
CA ARG A 426 -2.36 15.73 -39.15
C ARG A 426 -1.38 14.58 -38.93
N LEU A 427 -0.77 14.06 -40.00
CA LEU A 427 0.25 13.02 -39.92
C LEU A 427 1.52 13.49 -39.18
N LEU A 428 1.92 14.75 -39.37
CA LEU A 428 3.06 15.33 -38.64
C LEU A 428 2.79 15.40 -37.13
N VAL A 429 1.60 15.85 -36.71
CA VAL A 429 1.22 15.91 -35.30
C VAL A 429 1.25 14.51 -34.69
N GLN A 430 0.67 13.52 -35.37
CA GLN A 430 0.70 12.13 -34.91
C GLN A 430 2.14 11.61 -34.76
N ALA A 431 3.00 11.85 -35.75
CA ALA A 431 4.39 11.42 -35.69
C ALA A 431 5.17 12.12 -34.55
N GLN A 432 4.84 13.37 -34.25
CA GLN A 432 5.45 14.14 -33.16
C GLN A 432 5.03 13.61 -31.78
N THR A 433 3.74 13.31 -31.59
CA THR A 433 3.25 12.70 -30.35
C THR A 433 3.79 11.29 -30.17
N ASP A 434 3.73 10.45 -31.21
CA ASP A 434 4.24 9.07 -31.16
C ASP A 434 5.74 9.02 -30.81
N TYR A 435 6.54 9.92 -31.39
CA TYR A 435 7.96 10.02 -31.08
C TYR A 435 8.19 10.46 -29.62
N SER A 436 7.45 11.45 -29.14
CA SER A 436 7.57 11.95 -27.76
C SER A 436 7.20 10.85 -26.75
N ASP A 437 6.05 10.20 -26.95
CA ASP A 437 5.57 9.08 -26.13
C ASP A 437 6.58 7.93 -26.09
N SER A 438 7.16 7.58 -27.25
CA SER A 438 8.14 6.49 -27.31
C SER A 438 9.41 6.74 -26.48
N ARG A 439 9.82 8.01 -26.32
CA ARG A 439 10.99 8.36 -25.49
C ARG A 439 10.67 8.13 -24.02
N TYR A 440 9.47 8.51 -23.59
CA TYR A 440 8.98 8.30 -22.23
C TYR A 440 8.76 6.81 -21.93
N ASP A 441 8.12 6.07 -22.83
CA ASP A 441 7.91 4.62 -22.74
C ASP A 441 9.23 3.85 -22.58
N TYR A 442 10.28 4.27 -23.31
CA TYR A 442 11.61 3.68 -23.19
C TYR A 442 12.20 3.85 -21.78
N ILE A 443 12.12 5.06 -21.20
CA ILE A 443 12.63 5.30 -19.83
C ILE A 443 11.86 4.44 -18.82
N VAL A 444 10.54 4.38 -18.96
CA VAL A 444 9.69 3.53 -18.11
C VAL A 444 10.05 2.05 -18.25
N SER A 445 10.34 1.59 -19.46
CA SER A 445 10.79 0.21 -19.72
C SER A 445 12.13 -0.10 -19.05
N VAL A 446 13.07 0.85 -19.04
CA VAL A 446 14.35 0.70 -18.31
C VAL A 446 14.10 0.56 -16.80
N LEU A 447 13.19 1.36 -16.24
CA LEU A 447 12.78 1.25 -14.83
C LEU A 447 12.08 -0.07 -14.52
N GLN A 448 11.21 -0.55 -15.41
CA GLN A 448 10.53 -1.85 -15.29
C GLN A 448 11.52 -3.01 -15.29
N LEU A 449 12.58 -2.96 -16.10
CA LEU A 449 13.63 -3.98 -16.09
C LEU A 449 14.38 -3.99 -14.75
N ARG A 450 14.71 -2.82 -14.19
CA ARG A 450 15.34 -2.69 -12.87
C ARG A 450 14.42 -3.17 -11.75
N LEU A 451 13.12 -2.90 -11.84
CA LEU A 451 12.11 -3.41 -10.89
C LEU A 451 12.02 -4.94 -10.95
N ALA A 452 11.94 -5.53 -12.15
CA ALA A 452 11.89 -6.98 -12.32
C ALA A 452 13.15 -7.65 -11.73
N ALA A 453 14.31 -7.04 -11.99
CA ALA A 453 15.61 -7.43 -11.42
C ALA A 453 15.73 -7.22 -9.91
N GLY A 454 14.80 -6.53 -9.27
CA GLY A 454 14.83 -6.23 -7.83
C GLY A 454 15.89 -5.21 -7.42
N ASN A 455 16.49 -4.47 -8.36
CA ASN A 455 17.57 -3.51 -8.11
C ASN A 455 17.20 -2.07 -8.50
N LEU A 456 15.91 -1.74 -8.52
CA LEU A 456 15.45 -0.38 -8.71
C LEU A 456 15.70 0.43 -7.43
N ASP A 457 16.73 1.26 -7.42
CA ASP A 457 17.08 2.10 -6.28
C ASP A 457 17.13 3.59 -6.66
N ARG A 458 17.39 4.44 -5.66
CA ARG A 458 17.53 5.89 -5.86
C ARG A 458 18.68 6.26 -6.79
N THR A 459 19.73 5.42 -6.89
CA THR A 459 20.87 5.69 -7.76
C THR A 459 20.50 5.53 -9.23
N GLN A 460 19.67 4.54 -9.55
CA GLN A 460 19.11 4.38 -10.89
C GLN A 460 18.19 5.55 -11.25
N LEU A 461 17.37 6.01 -10.30
CA LEU A 461 16.53 7.20 -10.50
C LEU A 461 17.37 8.45 -10.78
N ALA A 462 18.45 8.66 -10.02
CA ALA A 462 19.37 9.78 -10.24
C ALA A 462 20.08 9.71 -11.60
N THR A 463 20.38 8.51 -12.09
CA THR A 463 20.96 8.32 -13.43
C THR A 463 19.99 8.78 -14.53
N ILE A 464 18.72 8.40 -14.41
CA ILE A 464 17.67 8.86 -15.35
C ILE A 464 17.44 10.36 -15.23
N ASN A 465 17.47 10.88 -14.00
CA ASN A 465 17.32 12.31 -13.72
C ASN A 465 18.41 13.15 -14.40
N GLY A 466 19.63 12.60 -14.56
CA GLY A 466 20.70 13.24 -15.31
C GLY A 466 20.37 13.53 -16.78
N TYR A 467 19.36 12.85 -17.35
CA TYR A 467 18.89 13.11 -18.71
C TYR A 467 17.79 14.18 -18.78
N LEU A 468 17.22 14.59 -17.64
CA LEU A 468 16.11 15.54 -17.51
C LEU A 468 16.66 16.94 -17.26
N ASN A 469 16.94 17.68 -18.33
CA ASN A 469 17.64 18.97 -18.26
C ASN A 469 16.91 20.14 -18.90
N VAL A 470 15.71 19.93 -19.43
CA VAL A 470 14.91 20.99 -20.07
C VAL A 470 13.67 21.27 -19.22
N ALA A 471 13.46 22.51 -18.78
CA ALA A 471 12.24 22.86 -18.06
C ALA A 471 11.01 22.83 -18.98
N ALA A 472 9.95 22.18 -18.53
CA ALA A 472 8.65 22.10 -19.19
C ALA A 472 7.59 22.69 -18.24
N PRO A 473 6.93 23.81 -18.59
CA PRO A 473 5.89 24.37 -17.75
C PRO A 473 4.65 23.46 -17.74
N THR A 474 4.25 23.03 -16.55
CA THR A 474 2.94 22.43 -16.28
C THR A 474 1.99 23.60 -16.07
N SER A 475 1.42 24.11 -17.16
CA SER A 475 0.49 25.24 -17.08
C SER A 475 -0.94 24.70 -17.09
N PRO A 476 -1.68 24.79 -15.98
CA PRO A 476 -3.11 24.62 -15.99
C PRO A 476 -3.79 25.93 -16.38
N ALA A 477 -4.90 25.81 -17.11
CA ALA A 477 -6.04 26.73 -17.03
C ALA A 477 -5.86 28.20 -17.46
N VAL A 478 -5.52 28.47 -18.72
CA VAL A 478 -6.33 29.48 -19.41
C VAL A 478 -7.63 28.79 -19.78
N ALA A 479 -8.73 29.16 -19.09
CA ALA A 479 -10.08 28.76 -19.43
C ALA A 479 -10.22 28.81 -20.96
N THR A 480 -10.67 27.72 -21.58
CA THR A 480 -10.85 27.63 -23.03
C THR A 480 -11.51 28.93 -23.49
N PRO A 481 -10.79 29.82 -24.20
CA PRO A 481 -11.38 31.09 -24.56
C PRO A 481 -12.65 30.82 -25.36
N GLU A 482 -13.70 31.59 -25.09
CA GLU A 482 -15.02 31.45 -25.74
C GLU A 482 -14.91 31.49 -27.27
N SER A 483 -13.81 32.04 -27.81
CA SER A 483 -13.42 32.04 -29.23
C SER A 483 -13.06 30.67 -29.83
N LEU A 484 -12.90 29.63 -29.02
CA LEU A 484 -12.68 28.24 -29.47
C LEU A 484 -13.99 27.44 -29.51
N ALA A 485 -15.09 27.98 -28.96
CA ALA A 485 -16.41 27.41 -29.18
C ALA A 485 -16.88 27.76 -30.61
N PRO A 486 -17.55 26.84 -31.32
CA PRO A 486 -18.13 27.18 -32.61
C PRO A 486 -19.09 28.34 -32.44
N THR A 487 -18.95 29.38 -33.27
CA THR A 487 -19.98 30.42 -33.40
C THR A 487 -21.25 29.73 -33.90
N VAL A 488 -22.19 29.44 -33.00
CA VAL A 488 -23.53 28.98 -33.38
C VAL A 488 -24.12 30.09 -34.26
N PRO A 489 -24.44 29.84 -35.54
CA PRO A 489 -25.08 30.86 -36.35
C PRO A 489 -26.41 31.25 -35.70
N PRO A 490 -26.81 32.53 -35.70
CA PRO A 490 -28.10 32.93 -35.17
C PRO A 490 -29.20 32.11 -35.87
N ALA A 491 -30.13 31.57 -35.08
CA ALA A 491 -31.24 30.77 -35.57
C ALA A 491 -31.92 31.53 -36.73
N THR A 492 -31.84 30.98 -37.93
CA THR A 492 -32.54 31.53 -39.08
C THR A 492 -34.03 31.47 -38.80
N SER A 493 -34.69 32.63 -38.86
CA SER A 493 -36.14 32.75 -38.71
C SER A 493 -36.85 31.78 -39.66
N PRO A 494 -37.92 31.09 -39.22
CA PRO A 494 -38.61 30.10 -40.05
C PRO A 494 -39.17 30.76 -41.32
N PRO A 495 -39.18 30.05 -42.47
CA PRO A 495 -39.70 30.59 -43.72
C PRO A 495 -41.20 30.94 -43.58
N PRO A 496 -41.66 32.04 -44.21
CA PRO A 496 -43.06 32.44 -44.12
C PRO A 496 -43.97 31.37 -44.75
N PRO A 497 -45.19 31.17 -44.21
CA PRO A 497 -46.10 30.15 -44.70
C PRO A 497 -46.50 30.42 -46.16
N PRO A 498 -46.75 29.37 -46.95
CA PRO A 498 -47.16 29.52 -48.35
C PRO A 498 -48.51 30.25 -48.40
N GLY A 499 -48.54 31.35 -49.14
CA GLY A 499 -49.75 32.14 -49.35
C GLY A 499 -50.80 31.34 -50.11
N SER A 500 -52.02 31.30 -49.56
CA SER A 500 -53.21 30.78 -50.21
C SER A 500 -53.57 31.63 -51.44
N ARG A 501 -53.65 31.00 -52.61
CA ARG A 501 -54.43 31.47 -53.76
C ARG A 501 -55.42 30.40 -54.15
#